data_AF-A0A2E0ZA67-F1
#
_entry.id   AF-A0A2E0ZA67-F1
#
_cell.length_a   1.000
_cell.length_b   1.000
_cell.length_c   1.000
_cell.angle_alpha   90.00
_cell.angle_beta   90.00
_cell.angle_gamma   90.00
#
_symmetry.space_group_name_H-M   'P 1'
#
loop_
_entity.id
_entity.type
_entity.pdbx_description
1 polymer ?
#
loop_
_entity_poly.entity_id
_entity_poly.type
_entity_poly.pdbx_seq_one_letter_code
_entity_poly.pdbx_strand_id
1 'polypeptide(L)'
;MNTRSLVARANPEEIKVKETYTFHLKDAFTLLEENDPGQGKIEIHVPFDGKNCVNRITVKDLMEQIPSFERLKNESIRIGYIGFHGYENTDLDEEYSLSLRHNFLPLILNLEDAVFSGADDLTKDIVEQVTIVNYSVSKLNYSPIFFEFVEVTDEYDLFEASSKNPDKFFLESWNEFGNKLVSFDPSMTLTFKLAFDVPSHAKEILKKYPPEITDMSIDWPVATTINHVRVTVVDVTSDSKELTRDVKYDARNQRVLWGNIPFQPKMQEKGVYEFSTPSIQMTIREPGELFNWKELKGKVLVRFPTLFSGLRLSYFDAAGKCAEDVAPIYSTEMNINFSFDLFEKLKQKIYTPYQVIKFPKVILNRMRIDDIATLLRDERFDIISNLDAFPENRVGKEVINFLILAKRDEGDKQLILALDLEGAPSLTEREKEIPEGEKFKSTFGTGEITCRIRGWLPNDPQLIVQQINRIHTLLKHRFEHVSVLD
;
A
#
# COMPACT_ATOMS: atom_id res chain seq x y z
N MET A 1 49.67 -26.15 -4.67
CA MET A 1 50.18 -25.88 -6.02
C MET A 1 50.18 -24.36 -6.19
N ASN A 2 51.32 -23.74 -6.49
CA ASN A 2 51.39 -22.31 -6.80
C ASN A 2 50.88 -22.11 -8.23
N THR A 3 49.58 -21.92 -8.40
CA THR A 3 49.04 -21.37 -9.65
C THR A 3 49.54 -19.93 -9.78
N ARG A 4 50.35 -19.68 -10.81
CA ARG A 4 50.91 -18.36 -11.10
C ARG A 4 49.78 -17.47 -11.61
N SER A 5 49.16 -16.67 -10.75
CA SER A 5 48.14 -15.70 -11.17
C SER A 5 48.78 -14.56 -11.97
N LEU A 6 48.25 -14.26 -13.15
CA LEU A 6 48.59 -13.04 -13.89
C LEU A 6 48.06 -11.82 -13.17
N VAL A 7 48.65 -10.65 -13.40
CA VAL A 7 48.20 -9.40 -12.78
C VAL A 7 47.95 -8.35 -13.85
N ALA A 8 46.80 -7.69 -13.81
CA ALA A 8 46.49 -6.61 -14.76
C ALA A 8 45.82 -5.42 -14.07
N ARG A 9 46.08 -4.23 -14.60
CA ARG A 9 45.43 -3.00 -14.13
C ARG A 9 44.05 -2.89 -14.75
N ALA A 10 43.06 -3.50 -14.12
CA ALA A 10 41.65 -3.34 -14.43
C ALA A 10 40.90 -2.92 -13.17
N ASN A 11 39.77 -2.24 -13.33
CA ASN A 11 38.90 -1.88 -12.21
C ASN A 11 37.47 -2.36 -12.49
N PRO A 12 36.73 -2.79 -11.46
CA PRO A 12 35.30 -2.98 -11.59
C PRO A 12 34.62 -1.62 -11.78
N GLU A 13 33.53 -1.62 -12.54
CA GLU A 13 32.63 -0.48 -12.64
C GLU A 13 31.78 -0.36 -11.37
N GLU A 14 31.32 -1.51 -10.86
CA GLU A 14 30.36 -1.54 -9.77
C GLU A 14 30.59 -2.75 -8.85
N ILE A 15 30.41 -2.51 -7.55
CA ILE A 15 30.37 -3.55 -6.52
C ILE A 15 29.05 -3.38 -5.77
N LYS A 16 28.11 -4.32 -5.94
CA LYS A 16 26.85 -4.35 -5.21
C LYS A 16 26.92 -5.38 -4.09
N VAL A 17 26.48 -5.00 -2.90
CA VAL A 17 26.30 -5.93 -1.78
C VAL A 17 24.85 -5.89 -1.33
N LYS A 18 24.21 -7.05 -1.37
CA LYS A 18 22.81 -7.22 -1.04
C LYS A 18 22.63 -8.28 0.03
N GLU A 19 21.92 -7.94 1.09
CA GLU A 19 21.41 -8.89 2.08
C GLU A 19 19.90 -9.05 1.92
N THR A 20 19.39 -10.25 2.17
CA THR A 20 17.96 -10.57 2.11
C THR A 20 17.55 -11.35 3.34
N TYR A 21 16.51 -10.88 4.03
CA TYR A 21 15.92 -11.54 5.20
C TYR A 21 14.44 -11.82 4.92
N THR A 22 13.92 -12.96 5.38
CA THR A 22 12.52 -13.33 5.21
C THR A 22 11.85 -13.51 6.58
N PHE A 23 10.69 -12.88 6.76
CA PHE A 23 9.91 -12.91 8.00
C PHE A 23 8.49 -13.37 7.74
N HIS A 24 7.89 -14.02 8.73
CA HIS A 24 6.51 -14.47 8.72
C HIS A 24 5.75 -13.90 9.93
N LEU A 25 4.81 -12.99 9.68
CA LEU A 25 3.97 -12.36 10.69
C LEU A 25 2.57 -12.99 10.68
N LYS A 26 2.08 -13.40 11.85
CA LYS A 26 0.71 -13.84 12.05
C LYS A 26 -0.07 -12.82 12.87
N ASP A 27 -1.31 -12.61 12.44
CA ASP A 27 -2.25 -11.66 13.04
C ASP A 27 -1.68 -10.24 13.09
N ALA A 28 -0.81 -9.88 12.13
CA ALA A 28 -0.07 -8.63 12.01
C ALA A 28 0.83 -8.21 13.19
N PHE A 29 0.68 -8.78 14.39
CA PHE A 29 1.42 -8.36 15.59
C PHE A 29 2.34 -9.43 16.16
N THR A 30 2.11 -10.71 15.83
CA THR A 30 2.89 -11.81 16.39
C THR A 30 3.88 -12.32 15.36
N LEU A 31 5.18 -12.17 15.65
CA LEU A 31 6.22 -12.84 14.89
C LEU A 31 6.06 -14.35 15.12
N LEU A 32 5.73 -15.10 14.07
CA LEU A 32 5.88 -16.55 14.10
C LEU A 32 7.36 -16.81 13.85
N GLU A 33 8.11 -17.18 14.89
CA GLU A 33 9.51 -17.55 14.71
C GLU A 33 9.64 -18.74 13.75
N GLU A 34 10.21 -18.47 12.58
CA GLU A 34 11.46 -19.11 12.16
C GLU A 34 12.18 -18.09 11.25
N ASN A 35 13.04 -17.27 11.83
CA ASN A 35 13.93 -16.42 11.03
C ASN A 35 14.92 -17.36 10.35
N ASP A 36 14.72 -17.62 9.07
CA ASP A 36 15.76 -18.17 8.22
C ASP A 36 17.02 -17.29 8.38
N PRO A 37 18.22 -17.88 8.39
CA PRO A 37 19.45 -17.09 8.30
C PRO A 37 19.36 -16.16 7.09
N GLY A 38 19.87 -14.93 7.25
CA GLY A 38 19.89 -13.98 6.15
C GLY A 38 20.77 -14.51 5.01
N GLN A 39 20.43 -14.14 3.78
CA GLN A 39 21.24 -14.48 2.61
C GLN A 39 21.90 -13.23 2.08
N GLY A 40 23.21 -13.32 1.85
CA GLY A 40 24.05 -12.26 1.32
C GLY A 40 24.55 -12.59 -0.07
N LYS A 41 24.67 -11.55 -0.91
CA LYS A 41 25.24 -11.63 -2.25
C LYS A 41 26.12 -10.42 -2.52
N ILE A 42 27.34 -10.64 -2.99
CA ILE A 42 28.23 -9.62 -3.53
C ILE A 42 28.28 -9.84 -5.04
N GLU A 43 27.95 -8.82 -5.81
CA GLU A 43 28.07 -8.80 -7.27
C GLU A 43 29.12 -7.79 -7.67
N ILE A 44 30.13 -8.23 -8.42
CA ILE A 44 31.23 -7.37 -8.89
C ILE A 44 31.19 -7.38 -10.41
N HIS A 45 31.00 -6.19 -10.97
CA HIS A 45 30.77 -5.94 -12.38
C HIS A 45 32.02 -5.36 -13.02
N VAL A 46 32.57 -6.06 -14.01
CA VAL A 46 33.78 -5.66 -14.74
C VAL A 46 33.49 -5.66 -16.23
N PRO A 47 33.12 -4.52 -16.82
CA PRO A 47 32.86 -4.42 -18.26
C PRO A 47 34.16 -4.41 -19.07
N PHE A 48 34.12 -5.00 -20.26
CA PHE A 48 35.22 -5.00 -21.23
C PHE A 48 35.15 -3.77 -22.15
N ASP A 49 35.14 -2.58 -21.54
CA ASP A 49 34.74 -1.30 -22.15
C ASP A 49 35.82 -0.59 -23.01
N GLY A 50 37.08 -1.04 -22.93
CA GLY A 50 38.21 -0.41 -23.62
C GLY A 50 38.62 0.95 -23.07
N LYS A 51 38.00 1.42 -21.99
CA LYS A 51 38.12 2.80 -21.50
C LYS A 51 38.53 2.83 -20.03
N ASN A 52 37.59 2.54 -19.13
CA ASN A 52 37.74 2.79 -17.71
C ASN A 52 38.04 1.51 -16.94
N CYS A 53 37.42 0.40 -17.33
CA CYS A 53 37.47 -0.86 -16.58
C CYS A 53 38.55 -1.80 -17.13
N VAL A 54 38.40 -2.26 -18.37
CA VAL A 54 39.40 -3.05 -19.08
C VAL A 54 39.87 -2.26 -20.29
N ASN A 55 40.98 -1.55 -20.12
CA ASN A 55 41.47 -0.61 -21.12
C ASN A 55 42.69 -1.16 -21.87
N ARG A 56 43.22 -0.37 -22.81
CA ARG A 56 44.40 -0.77 -23.60
C ARG A 56 45.64 -1.05 -22.75
N ILE A 57 45.76 -0.41 -21.59
CA ILE A 57 46.85 -0.65 -20.64
C ILE A 57 46.67 -2.02 -20.01
N THR A 58 45.45 -2.36 -19.60
CA THR A 58 45.09 -3.70 -19.09
C THR A 58 45.47 -4.78 -20.11
N VAL A 59 45.08 -4.62 -21.37
CA VAL A 59 45.38 -5.59 -22.44
C VAL A 59 46.89 -5.71 -22.65
N LYS A 60 47.61 -4.59 -22.63
CA LYS A 60 49.07 -4.58 -22.72
C LYS A 60 49.71 -5.36 -21.56
N ASP A 61 49.27 -5.14 -20.33
CA ASP A 61 49.78 -5.85 -19.13
C ASP A 61 49.63 -7.38 -19.30
N LEU A 62 48.51 -7.83 -19.86
CA LEU A 62 48.24 -9.24 -20.10
C LEU A 62 49.14 -9.82 -21.20
N MET A 63 49.24 -9.13 -22.34
CA MET A 63 50.01 -9.61 -23.49
C MET A 63 51.53 -9.60 -23.25
N GLU A 64 52.02 -8.71 -22.38
CA GLU A 64 53.43 -8.72 -21.95
C GLU A 64 53.77 -9.95 -21.09
N GLN A 65 52.82 -10.44 -20.29
CA GLN A 65 53.01 -11.63 -19.47
C GLN A 65 52.77 -12.93 -20.25
N ILE A 66 51.77 -12.96 -21.13
CA ILE A 66 51.45 -14.08 -22.02
C ILE A 66 51.14 -13.55 -23.42
N PRO A 67 52.11 -13.62 -24.36
CA PRO A 67 51.92 -13.11 -25.73
C PRO A 67 50.91 -13.89 -26.59
N SER A 68 50.35 -14.99 -26.08
CA SER A 68 49.39 -15.83 -26.78
C SER A 68 48.01 -15.72 -26.13
N PHE A 69 47.07 -15.11 -26.85
CA PHE A 69 45.70 -14.91 -26.36
C PHE A 69 44.98 -16.23 -26.02
N GLU A 70 45.20 -17.28 -26.81
CA GLU A 70 44.62 -18.61 -26.54
C GLU A 70 45.16 -19.24 -25.25
N ARG A 71 46.40 -18.93 -24.86
CA ARG A 71 46.92 -19.36 -23.56
C ARG A 71 46.36 -18.49 -22.44
N LEU A 72 46.26 -17.18 -22.68
CA LEU A 72 45.72 -16.21 -21.73
C LEU A 72 44.28 -16.53 -21.29
N LYS A 73 43.46 -17.10 -22.18
CA LYS A 73 42.08 -17.51 -21.86
C LYS A 73 41.97 -18.46 -20.67
N ASN A 74 42.93 -19.37 -20.51
CA ASN A 74 42.90 -20.43 -19.50
C ASN A 74 43.64 -20.04 -18.21
N GLU A 75 43.92 -18.76 -18.00
CA GLU A 75 44.73 -18.26 -16.89
C GLU A 75 43.91 -17.36 -15.97
N SER A 76 44.13 -17.48 -14.66
CA SER A 76 43.49 -16.60 -13.69
C SER A 76 44.19 -15.24 -13.67
N ILE A 77 43.46 -14.20 -14.08
CA ILE A 77 43.96 -12.82 -14.12
C ILE A 77 43.49 -12.10 -12.87
N ARG A 78 44.39 -11.77 -11.95
CA ARG A 78 44.06 -10.97 -10.78
C ARG A 78 44.07 -9.48 -11.14
N ILE A 79 42.96 -8.80 -10.87
CA ILE A 79 42.82 -7.36 -11.14
C ILE A 79 42.81 -6.51 -9.87
N GLY A 80 42.63 -7.14 -8.70
CA GLY A 80 42.68 -6.46 -7.41
C GLY A 80 42.31 -7.38 -6.25
N TYR A 81 41.91 -6.79 -5.14
CA TYR A 81 41.44 -7.47 -3.94
C TYR A 81 40.22 -6.77 -3.35
N ILE A 82 39.33 -7.55 -2.75
CA ILE A 82 38.25 -7.07 -1.91
C ILE A 82 38.66 -7.29 -0.47
N GLY A 83 38.77 -6.20 0.29
CA GLY A 83 38.93 -6.22 1.74
C GLY A 83 37.57 -6.30 2.42
N PHE A 84 37.45 -7.18 3.39
CA PHE A 84 36.23 -7.43 4.17
C PHE A 84 36.41 -6.91 5.60
N HIS A 85 35.41 -6.19 6.09
CA HIS A 85 35.35 -5.69 7.46
C HIS A 85 33.96 -5.98 8.05
N GLY A 86 33.86 -6.29 9.34
CA GLY A 86 32.56 -6.53 9.96
C GLY A 86 31.90 -7.85 9.51
N TYR A 87 32.68 -8.83 9.04
CA TYR A 87 32.17 -10.11 8.54
C TYR A 87 31.93 -11.14 9.64
N GLU A 88 32.09 -10.78 10.92
CA GLU A 88 31.93 -11.70 12.05
C GLU A 88 30.49 -12.21 12.21
N ASN A 89 29.53 -11.51 11.60
CA ASN A 89 28.12 -11.92 11.54
C ASN A 89 27.77 -12.68 10.26
N THR A 90 28.75 -13.14 9.49
CA THR A 90 28.57 -13.91 8.25
C THR A 90 29.42 -15.18 8.24
N ASP A 91 29.16 -16.09 7.31
CA ASP A 91 29.97 -17.30 7.07
C ASP A 91 31.18 -17.08 6.15
N LEU A 92 31.47 -15.82 5.78
CA LEU A 92 32.51 -15.50 4.80
C LEU A 92 33.90 -16.00 5.21
N ASP A 93 34.20 -16.03 6.51
CA ASP A 93 35.48 -16.59 6.99
C ASP A 93 35.56 -18.10 6.79
N GLU A 94 34.47 -18.82 7.06
CA GLU A 94 34.41 -20.27 6.93
C GLU A 94 34.51 -20.68 5.46
N GLU A 95 33.78 -19.99 4.58
CA GLU A 95 33.73 -20.27 3.13
C GLU A 95 35.02 -19.86 2.40
N TYR A 96 35.63 -18.72 2.75
CA TYR A 96 36.75 -18.14 1.99
C TYR A 96 38.07 -18.08 2.75
N SER A 97 38.11 -18.56 4.00
CA SER A 97 39.29 -18.52 4.87
C SER A 97 39.88 -17.11 4.99
N LEU A 98 39.02 -16.11 5.22
CA LEU A 98 39.40 -14.69 5.22
C LEU A 98 40.48 -14.37 6.26
N SER A 99 40.38 -14.95 7.46
CA SER A 99 41.35 -14.81 8.56
C SER A 99 42.75 -15.27 8.17
N LEU A 100 42.87 -16.34 7.38
CA LEU A 100 44.13 -16.82 6.82
C LEU A 100 44.67 -15.91 5.70
N ARG A 101 43.79 -15.09 5.11
CA ARG A 101 44.10 -14.17 3.99
C ARG A 101 44.10 -12.70 4.42
N HIS A 102 44.24 -12.43 5.72
CA HIS A 102 44.22 -11.08 6.28
C HIS A 102 42.97 -10.26 5.88
N ASN A 103 41.84 -10.93 5.72
CA ASN A 103 40.53 -10.40 5.35
C ASN A 103 40.41 -9.94 3.89
N PHE A 104 41.27 -10.46 2.99
CA PHE A 104 41.25 -10.14 1.57
C PHE A 104 40.87 -11.33 0.69
N LEU A 105 40.04 -11.08 -0.31
CA LEU A 105 39.76 -12.02 -1.41
C LEU A 105 40.31 -11.44 -2.72
N PRO A 106 41.11 -12.19 -3.50
CA PRO A 106 41.56 -11.73 -4.80
C PRO A 106 40.38 -11.65 -5.77
N LEU A 107 40.29 -10.53 -6.49
CA LEU A 107 39.34 -10.37 -7.60
C LEU A 107 39.99 -10.88 -8.88
N ILE A 108 39.38 -11.92 -9.46
CA ILE A 108 39.89 -12.62 -10.64
C ILE A 108 38.99 -12.33 -11.84
N LEU A 109 39.61 -11.87 -12.92
CA LEU A 109 39.04 -11.75 -14.26
C LEU A 109 39.22 -13.09 -14.99
N ASN A 110 38.10 -13.68 -15.43
CA ASN A 110 38.04 -14.93 -16.18
C ASN A 110 37.70 -14.63 -17.64
N LEU A 111 38.52 -15.11 -18.56
CA LEU A 111 38.32 -14.91 -20.00
C LEU A 111 37.74 -16.15 -20.70
N GLU A 112 37.58 -17.28 -19.99
CA GLU A 112 37.14 -18.57 -20.54
C GLU A 112 35.73 -18.52 -21.14
N ASP A 113 34.82 -17.76 -20.53
CA ASP A 113 33.40 -17.70 -20.92
C ASP A 113 33.08 -16.66 -22.00
N ALA A 114 34.08 -15.90 -22.46
CA ALA A 114 33.84 -14.71 -23.26
C ALA A 114 34.08 -14.93 -24.76
N VAL A 115 33.25 -14.28 -25.58
CA VAL A 115 33.17 -14.36 -27.06
C VAL A 115 34.43 -13.77 -27.76
N PHE A 116 35.56 -13.68 -27.06
CA PHE A 116 36.76 -13.03 -27.56
C PHE A 116 37.51 -13.93 -28.54
N SER A 117 37.69 -13.42 -29.77
CA SER A 117 38.50 -14.03 -30.83
C SER A 117 39.96 -13.53 -30.77
N GLY A 118 40.21 -12.41 -30.11
CA GLY A 118 41.55 -11.87 -29.89
C GLY A 118 41.60 -10.81 -28.79
N ALA A 119 42.82 -10.37 -28.45
CA ALA A 119 43.08 -9.40 -27.38
C ALA A 119 42.39 -8.04 -27.62
N ASP A 120 42.18 -7.65 -28.88
CA ASP A 120 41.48 -6.41 -29.25
C ASP A 120 40.00 -6.44 -28.84
N ASP A 121 39.40 -7.63 -28.72
CA ASP A 121 37.99 -7.77 -28.35
C ASP A 121 37.73 -7.42 -26.88
N LEU A 122 38.76 -7.45 -26.03
CA LEU A 122 38.70 -7.04 -24.62
C LEU A 122 38.40 -5.54 -24.44
N THR A 123 38.40 -4.76 -25.52
CA THR A 123 38.22 -3.30 -25.49
C THR A 123 36.97 -2.82 -26.25
N LYS A 124 36.12 -3.74 -26.70
CA LYS A 124 35.02 -3.41 -27.62
C LYS A 124 33.67 -3.13 -26.95
N ASP A 125 33.58 -3.19 -25.63
CA ASP A 125 32.35 -2.95 -24.85
C ASP A 125 31.20 -3.89 -25.25
N ILE A 126 31.54 -5.17 -25.49
CA ILE A 126 30.60 -6.20 -25.98
C ILE A 126 30.16 -7.13 -24.85
N VAL A 127 30.98 -7.28 -23.81
CA VAL A 127 30.84 -8.29 -22.77
C VAL A 127 31.13 -7.65 -21.43
N GLU A 128 30.52 -8.19 -20.38
CA GLU A 128 30.77 -7.85 -18.99
C GLU A 128 31.03 -9.15 -18.22
N GLN A 129 32.01 -9.13 -17.32
CA GLN A 129 32.16 -10.20 -16.34
C GLN A 129 31.46 -9.82 -15.04
N VAL A 130 30.63 -10.73 -14.54
CA VAL A 130 29.99 -10.62 -13.23
C VAL A 130 30.53 -11.70 -12.30
N THR A 131 31.22 -11.29 -11.24
CA THR A 131 31.66 -12.20 -10.18
C THR A 131 30.65 -12.18 -9.05
N ILE A 132 30.14 -13.36 -8.67
CA ILE A 132 29.14 -13.51 -7.61
C ILE A 132 29.76 -14.25 -6.43
N VAL A 133 29.66 -13.65 -5.24
CA VAL A 133 30.03 -14.26 -3.97
C VAL A 133 28.76 -14.34 -3.12
N ASN A 134 28.29 -15.56 -2.84
CA ASN A 134 27.15 -15.77 -1.94
C ASN A 134 27.68 -16.05 -0.53
N TYR A 135 26.94 -15.60 0.48
CA TYR A 135 27.27 -15.82 1.88
C TYR A 135 25.99 -15.91 2.72
N SER A 136 26.08 -16.56 3.87
CA SER A 136 25.02 -16.58 4.88
C SER A 136 25.28 -15.52 5.93
N VAL A 137 24.20 -14.98 6.48
CA VAL A 137 24.23 -13.98 7.56
C VAL A 137 23.57 -14.56 8.79
N SER A 138 24.20 -14.33 9.95
CA SER A 138 23.66 -14.67 11.25
C SER A 138 22.23 -14.14 11.41
N LYS A 139 21.41 -14.90 12.14
CA LYS A 139 20.05 -14.48 12.46
C LYS A 139 20.08 -13.14 13.20
N LEU A 140 19.15 -12.25 12.87
CA LEU A 140 18.98 -11.01 13.62
C LEU A 140 18.49 -11.35 15.04
N ASN A 141 19.15 -10.77 16.04
CA ASN A 141 18.85 -10.98 17.46
C ASN A 141 17.63 -10.15 17.95
N TYR A 142 16.89 -9.54 17.04
CA TYR A 142 15.73 -8.71 17.32
C TYR A 142 14.75 -8.81 16.14
N SER A 143 13.46 -8.54 16.38
CA SER A 143 12.45 -8.48 15.31
C SER A 143 12.55 -7.10 14.66
N PRO A 144 13.10 -6.97 13.44
CA PRO A 144 13.31 -5.66 12.87
C PRO A 144 11.98 -5.01 12.51
N ILE A 145 10.91 -5.73 12.17
CA ILE A 145 9.69 -5.12 11.62
C ILE A 145 8.44 -5.69 12.31
N PHE A 146 7.48 -4.81 12.61
CA PHE A 146 6.17 -5.15 13.14
C PHE A 146 5.11 -4.18 12.62
N PHE A 147 3.85 -4.60 12.58
CA PHE A 147 2.76 -3.64 12.40
C PHE A 147 2.51 -2.95 13.74
N GLU A 148 2.71 -1.64 13.78
CA GLU A 148 2.35 -0.81 14.94
C GLU A 148 0.83 -0.76 15.10
N PHE A 149 0.12 -0.73 13.97
CA PHE A 149 -1.32 -0.56 13.93
C PHE A 149 -1.94 -1.28 12.73
N VAL A 150 -2.96 -2.09 13.01
CA VAL A 150 -3.87 -2.63 11.99
C VAL A 150 -5.30 -2.48 12.48
N GLU A 151 -6.06 -1.66 11.78
CA GLU A 151 -7.45 -1.38 12.08
C GLU A 151 -8.32 -1.63 10.86
N VAL A 152 -9.48 -2.23 11.11
CA VAL A 152 -10.57 -2.31 10.13
C VAL A 152 -11.62 -1.34 10.63
N THR A 153 -11.79 -0.25 9.89
CA THR A 153 -12.87 0.70 10.12
C THR A 153 -13.91 0.57 9.03
N ASP A 154 -15.16 0.51 9.40
CA ASP A 154 -16.29 0.77 8.52
C ASP A 154 -16.90 2.14 8.86
N GLU A 155 -17.97 2.49 8.17
CA GLU A 155 -18.63 3.78 8.40
C GLU A 155 -19.41 3.84 9.72
N TYR A 156 -19.72 2.70 10.34
CA TYR A 156 -20.28 2.70 11.69
C TYR A 156 -19.24 3.09 12.73
N ASP A 157 -17.99 2.63 12.59
CA ASP A 157 -16.92 3.06 13.51
C ASP A 157 -16.69 4.58 13.41
N LEU A 158 -16.74 5.12 12.19
CA LEU A 158 -16.67 6.56 11.95
C LEU A 158 -17.86 7.31 12.59
N PHE A 159 -19.06 6.72 12.53
CA PHE A 159 -20.25 7.25 13.20
C PHE A 159 -20.07 7.25 14.73
N GLU A 160 -19.64 6.13 15.31
CA GLU A 160 -19.48 6.02 16.77
C GLU A 160 -18.40 6.99 17.27
N ALA A 161 -17.28 7.11 16.56
CA ALA A 161 -16.20 8.06 16.90
C ALA A 161 -16.69 9.52 16.90
N SER A 162 -17.54 9.91 15.95
CA SER A 162 -18.13 11.25 15.90
C SER A 162 -19.20 11.46 16.98
N SER A 163 -19.93 10.42 17.39
CA SER A 163 -20.97 10.48 18.42
C SER A 163 -20.44 10.67 19.86
N LYS A 164 -19.22 10.21 20.15
CA LYS A 164 -18.60 10.25 21.49
C LYS A 164 -18.11 11.63 21.93
N ASN A 165 -18.14 12.66 21.07
CA ASN A 165 -17.72 14.03 21.39
C ASN A 165 -18.81 15.07 21.01
N PRO A 166 -19.98 15.03 21.66
CA PRO A 166 -21.18 15.74 21.21
C PRO A 166 -21.10 17.28 21.33
N ASP A 167 -20.28 17.82 22.23
CA ASP A 167 -20.42 19.21 22.69
C ASP A 167 -19.69 20.28 21.84
N LYS A 168 -18.89 19.90 20.82
CA LYS A 168 -18.16 20.87 19.97
C LYS A 168 -18.16 20.60 18.46
N PHE A 169 -18.68 19.45 18.02
CA PHE A 169 -18.47 18.96 16.65
C PHE A 169 -19.76 18.68 15.86
N PHE A 170 -20.94 19.00 16.42
CA PHE A 170 -22.23 18.45 15.97
C PHE A 170 -22.76 18.95 14.61
N LEU A 171 -22.18 19.98 13.98
CA LEU A 171 -22.56 20.39 12.62
C LEU A 171 -21.42 20.28 11.62
N GLU A 172 -20.18 20.61 12.00
CA GLU A 172 -19.02 20.52 11.09
C GLU A 172 -18.58 19.07 10.86
N SER A 173 -18.50 18.22 11.89
CA SER A 173 -18.26 16.79 11.70
C SER A 173 -19.44 16.09 11.03
N TRP A 174 -20.66 16.59 11.16
CA TRP A 174 -21.81 16.01 10.46
C TRP A 174 -21.91 16.45 9.00
N ASN A 175 -21.37 17.62 8.64
CA ASN A 175 -21.14 17.98 7.25
C ASN A 175 -19.99 17.17 6.66
N GLU A 176 -18.90 16.90 7.38
CA GLU A 176 -17.85 15.97 6.94
C GLU A 176 -18.33 14.52 6.87
N PHE A 177 -19.06 14.05 7.88
CA PHE A 177 -19.65 12.71 7.95
C PHE A 177 -20.77 12.56 6.94
N GLY A 178 -21.59 13.60 6.73
CA GLY A 178 -22.57 13.73 5.67
C GLY A 178 -21.91 13.68 4.30
N ASN A 179 -20.88 14.50 4.04
CA ASN A 179 -20.08 14.47 2.82
C ASN A 179 -19.36 13.14 2.57
N LYS A 180 -18.99 12.40 3.62
CA LYS A 180 -18.47 11.02 3.53
C LYS A 180 -19.59 9.99 3.34
N LEU A 181 -20.78 10.21 3.91
CA LEU A 181 -21.99 9.45 3.68
C LEU A 181 -22.62 9.72 2.32
N VAL A 182 -22.28 10.81 1.61
CA VAL A 182 -22.88 11.19 0.31
C VAL A 182 -22.80 10.06 -0.73
N SER A 183 -21.86 9.10 -0.61
CA SER A 183 -21.90 7.93 -1.48
C SER A 183 -22.93 6.89 -1.05
N PHE A 184 -23.15 6.69 0.25
CA PHE A 184 -23.93 5.57 0.82
C PHE A 184 -23.49 4.16 0.33
N ASP A 185 -22.47 4.10 -0.53
CA ASP A 185 -21.78 2.91 -0.96
C ASP A 185 -21.09 2.27 0.25
N PRO A 186 -21.37 0.99 0.56
CA PRO A 186 -20.69 0.30 1.65
C PRO A 186 -19.19 0.27 1.37
N SER A 187 -18.38 0.68 2.33
CA SER A 187 -16.94 0.73 2.22
C SER A 187 -16.26 0.26 3.50
N MET A 188 -15.12 -0.37 3.33
CA MET A 188 -14.28 -0.83 4.42
C MET A 188 -12.91 -0.22 4.23
N THR A 189 -12.35 0.34 5.29
CA THR A 189 -10.98 0.86 5.28
C THR A 189 -10.11 -0.02 6.16
N LEU A 190 -9.07 -0.59 5.55
CA LEU A 190 -7.98 -1.25 6.24
C LEU A 190 -6.86 -0.23 6.44
N THR A 191 -6.54 0.06 7.69
CA THR A 191 -5.46 0.97 8.05
C THR A 191 -4.27 0.17 8.54
N PHE A 192 -3.10 0.39 7.95
CA PHE A 192 -1.84 -0.26 8.30
C PHE A 192 -0.79 0.78 8.66
N LYS A 193 0.03 0.47 9.67
CA LYS A 193 1.24 1.22 9.99
C LYS A 193 2.35 0.24 10.32
N LEU A 194 3.44 0.30 9.56
CA LEU A 194 4.61 -0.54 9.79
C LEU A 194 5.66 0.27 10.54
N ALA A 195 6.24 -0.35 11.55
CA ALA A 195 7.37 0.20 12.28
C ALA A 195 8.52 -0.80 12.26
N PHE A 196 9.74 -0.27 12.36
CA PHE A 196 10.93 -1.08 12.45
C PHE A 196 11.96 -0.52 13.42
N ASP A 197 12.71 -1.43 14.01
CA ASP A 197 13.89 -1.16 14.83
C ASP A 197 15.15 -1.42 14.00
N VAL A 198 16.10 -0.48 14.02
CA VAL A 198 17.39 -0.65 13.31
C VAL A 198 18.59 -0.77 14.24
N PRO A 199 19.64 -1.49 13.78
CA PRO A 199 20.93 -1.51 14.46
C PRO A 199 21.52 -0.12 14.62
N SER A 200 22.23 0.09 15.72
CA SER A 200 22.89 1.37 16.02
C SER A 200 23.87 1.82 14.95
N HIS A 201 24.55 0.90 14.25
CA HIS A 201 25.50 1.23 13.18
C HIS A 201 24.84 1.73 11.90
N ALA A 202 23.58 1.37 11.66
CA ALA A 202 22.81 1.75 10.47
C ALA A 202 22.18 3.15 10.60
N LYS A 203 22.00 3.62 11.84
CA LYS A 203 21.28 4.85 12.19
C LYS A 203 21.62 6.08 11.33
N GLU A 204 22.89 6.48 11.28
CA GLU A 204 23.26 7.76 10.65
C GLU A 204 23.05 7.72 9.13
N ILE A 205 23.24 6.55 8.51
CA ILE A 205 22.94 6.32 7.09
C ILE A 205 21.44 6.41 6.86
N LEU A 206 20.63 5.75 7.69
CA LEU A 206 19.18 5.69 7.53
C LEU A 206 18.47 7.01 7.83
N LYS A 207 19.08 7.90 8.62
CA LYS A 207 18.59 9.29 8.75
C LYS A 207 18.75 10.09 7.46
N LYS A 208 19.84 9.85 6.74
CA LYS A 208 20.14 10.55 5.48
C LYS A 208 19.38 9.93 4.31
N TYR A 209 19.24 8.61 4.32
CA TYR A 209 18.58 7.82 3.30
C TYR A 209 17.57 6.90 3.99
N PRO A 210 16.33 7.37 4.23
CA PRO A 210 15.32 6.56 4.90
C PRO A 210 15.03 5.32 4.06
N PRO A 211 14.75 4.18 4.71
CA PRO A 211 14.28 3.01 4.00
C PRO A 211 12.87 3.22 3.48
N GLU A 212 12.46 2.35 2.58
CA GLU A 212 11.19 2.45 1.89
C GLU A 212 10.55 1.08 1.71
N ILE A 213 9.22 1.05 1.73
CA ILE A 213 8.45 -0.06 1.18
C ILE A 213 8.54 0.06 -0.34
N THR A 214 9.28 -0.82 -0.98
CA THR A 214 9.40 -0.87 -2.44
C THR A 214 8.19 -1.53 -3.07
N ASP A 215 7.68 -2.59 -2.43
CA ASP A 215 6.50 -3.32 -2.87
C ASP A 215 5.67 -3.79 -1.67
N MET A 216 4.35 -3.68 -1.79
CA MET A 216 3.38 -4.22 -0.86
C MET A 216 2.26 -4.86 -1.66
N SER A 217 1.89 -6.07 -1.26
CA SER A 217 0.90 -6.88 -1.92
C SER A 217 -0.08 -7.49 -0.92
N ILE A 218 -1.35 -7.57 -1.30
CA ILE A 218 -2.36 -8.35 -0.58
C ILE A 218 -3.02 -9.33 -1.57
N ASP A 219 -3.11 -10.59 -1.16
CA ASP A 219 -3.90 -11.61 -1.83
C ASP A 219 -5.35 -11.12 -1.87
N TRP A 220 -5.89 -11.01 -3.08
CA TRP A 220 -7.14 -10.36 -3.37
C TRP A 220 -8.14 -11.38 -3.93
N PRO A 221 -8.99 -11.95 -3.07
CA PRO A 221 -9.73 -13.14 -3.42
C PRO A 221 -11.05 -12.89 -4.17
N VAL A 222 -11.39 -11.63 -4.39
CA VAL A 222 -12.72 -11.19 -4.78
C VAL A 222 -12.72 -10.67 -6.20
N ALA A 223 -13.80 -10.94 -6.95
CA ALA A 223 -13.94 -10.52 -8.33
C ALA A 223 -14.26 -9.02 -8.47
N THR A 224 -14.47 -8.33 -7.34
CA THR A 224 -14.63 -6.87 -7.28
C THR A 224 -13.54 -6.22 -8.11
N THR A 225 -13.94 -5.43 -9.09
CA THR A 225 -13.01 -4.74 -9.99
C THR A 225 -12.09 -3.84 -9.17
N ILE A 226 -10.79 -3.83 -9.49
CA ILE A 226 -9.78 -2.95 -8.86
C ILE A 226 -10.24 -1.49 -8.70
N ASN A 227 -11.16 -1.03 -9.56
CA ASN A 227 -11.81 0.28 -9.49
C ASN A 227 -12.49 0.58 -8.15
N HIS A 228 -12.75 -0.45 -7.33
CA HIS A 228 -13.36 -0.34 -6.01
C HIS A 228 -12.32 -0.26 -4.88
N VAL A 229 -11.04 -0.44 -5.17
CA VAL A 229 -9.95 -0.35 -4.19
C VAL A 229 -9.17 0.93 -4.41
N ARG A 230 -9.00 1.72 -3.35
CA ARG A 230 -8.16 2.92 -3.34
C ARG A 230 -7.18 2.83 -2.18
N VAL A 231 -5.90 3.04 -2.45
CA VAL A 231 -4.88 3.15 -1.40
C VAL A 231 -4.46 4.61 -1.26
N THR A 232 -4.62 5.16 -0.07
CA THR A 232 -4.18 6.49 0.33
C THR A 232 -3.10 6.37 1.39
N VAL A 233 -2.06 7.21 1.27
CA VAL A 233 -1.05 7.37 2.31
C VAL A 233 -1.34 8.69 3.01
N VAL A 234 -1.67 8.61 4.29
CA VAL A 234 -2.02 9.75 5.13
C VAL A 234 -0.84 10.05 6.04
N ASP A 235 -0.14 11.14 5.73
CA ASP A 235 0.90 11.70 6.60
C ASP A 235 0.25 12.69 7.58
N VAL A 236 0.34 12.37 8.87
CA VAL A 236 -0.21 13.18 9.95
C VAL A 236 0.70 14.37 10.28
N THR A 237 1.97 14.34 9.83
CA THR A 237 3.01 15.28 10.26
C THR A 237 3.22 16.49 9.34
N SER A 238 2.67 16.47 8.12
CA SER A 238 2.88 17.51 7.11
C SER A 238 1.55 17.95 6.48
N ASP A 239 1.03 19.14 6.86
CA ASP A 239 -0.14 19.85 6.28
C ASP A 239 -1.11 18.94 5.48
N SER A 240 -1.62 17.87 6.12
CA SER A 240 -2.68 16.97 5.65
C SER A 240 -2.74 16.72 4.12
N LYS A 241 -1.60 16.49 3.46
CA LYS A 241 -1.59 16.11 2.04
C LYS A 241 -1.79 14.61 1.94
N GLU A 242 -3.04 14.20 1.75
CA GLU A 242 -3.36 12.83 1.35
C GLU A 242 -2.74 12.54 -0.02
N LEU A 243 -1.79 11.61 -0.06
CA LEU A 243 -1.18 11.15 -1.31
C LEU A 243 -1.87 9.85 -1.72
N THR A 244 -2.71 9.92 -2.75
CA THR A 244 -3.27 8.72 -3.37
C THR A 244 -2.15 8.00 -4.12
N ARG A 245 -2.01 6.69 -3.89
CA ARG A 245 -1.02 5.86 -4.59
C ARG A 245 -1.70 5.05 -5.67
N ASP A 246 -1.00 4.88 -6.79
CA ASP A 246 -1.46 4.01 -7.87
C ASP A 246 -1.48 2.57 -7.39
N VAL A 247 -2.68 1.99 -7.42
CA VAL A 247 -2.90 0.59 -7.11
C VAL A 247 -2.86 -0.19 -8.42
N LYS A 248 -2.11 -1.29 -8.45
CA LYS A 248 -2.06 -2.22 -9.58
C LYS A 248 -2.69 -3.54 -9.20
N TYR A 249 -3.41 -4.16 -10.12
CA TYR A 249 -3.96 -5.50 -9.93
C TYR A 249 -3.21 -6.49 -10.81
N ASP A 250 -2.58 -7.46 -10.16
CA ASP A 250 -2.01 -8.62 -10.82
C ASP A 250 -3.08 -9.71 -10.92
N ALA A 251 -3.72 -9.79 -12.08
CA ALA A 251 -4.77 -10.78 -12.34
C ALA A 251 -4.26 -12.22 -12.36
N ARG A 252 -2.97 -12.44 -12.63
CA ARG A 252 -2.39 -13.79 -12.67
C ARG A 252 -2.23 -14.36 -11.27
N ASN A 253 -1.79 -13.52 -10.34
CA ASN A 253 -1.58 -13.90 -8.95
C ASN A 253 -2.74 -13.52 -8.02
N GLN A 254 -3.78 -12.86 -8.55
CA GLN A 254 -4.91 -12.32 -7.80
C GLN A 254 -4.45 -11.44 -6.64
N ARG A 255 -3.62 -10.43 -6.95
CA ARG A 255 -3.01 -9.56 -5.94
C ARG A 255 -3.23 -8.09 -6.24
N VAL A 256 -3.46 -7.33 -5.18
CA VAL A 256 -3.44 -5.87 -5.20
C VAL A 256 -2.04 -5.41 -4.77
N LEU A 257 -1.41 -4.55 -5.56
CA LEU A 257 -0.02 -4.13 -5.45
C LEU A 257 0.11 -2.61 -5.35
N TRP A 258 0.96 -2.13 -4.45
CA TRP A 258 1.36 -0.73 -4.32
C TRP A 258 2.77 -0.64 -3.71
N GLY A 259 3.38 0.54 -3.68
CA GLY A 259 4.74 0.68 -3.15
C GLY A 259 5.23 2.12 -3.13
N ASN A 260 6.55 2.28 -2.97
CA ASN A 260 7.26 3.55 -2.84
C ASN A 260 6.78 4.40 -1.66
N ILE A 261 6.68 3.76 -0.49
CA ILE A 261 6.28 4.42 0.76
C ILE A 261 7.52 4.59 1.65
N PRO A 262 8.01 5.84 1.83
CA PRO A 262 9.17 6.08 2.67
C PRO A 262 8.82 5.93 4.15
N PHE A 263 9.78 5.46 4.93
CA PHE A 263 9.68 5.48 6.38
C PHE A 263 10.15 6.82 6.95
N GLN A 264 9.59 7.20 8.09
CA GLN A 264 9.93 8.39 8.85
C GLN A 264 10.53 8.00 10.19
N PRO A 265 11.59 8.68 10.66
CA PRO A 265 12.17 8.41 11.97
C PRO A 265 11.18 8.77 13.08
N LYS A 266 11.02 7.89 14.07
CA LYS A 266 10.20 8.13 15.26
C LYS A 266 11.08 8.71 16.38
N MET A 267 10.49 9.53 17.26
CA MET A 267 11.22 10.09 18.40
C MET A 267 11.72 8.98 19.33
N GLN A 268 12.96 9.11 19.80
CA GLN A 268 13.67 8.07 20.55
C GLN A 268 13.06 7.82 21.93
N GLU A 269 12.63 6.59 22.19
CA GLU A 269 12.59 6.03 23.53
C GLU A 269 13.65 4.92 23.63
N LYS A 270 14.60 5.07 24.56
CA LYS A 270 15.52 3.98 24.99
C LYS A 270 16.55 3.46 23.96
N GLY A 271 17.20 4.34 23.18
CA GLY A 271 18.44 3.98 22.46
C GLY A 271 18.29 3.05 21.25
N VAL A 272 17.08 2.60 20.95
CA VAL A 272 16.71 1.96 19.69
C VAL A 272 16.21 3.02 18.73
N TYR A 273 16.65 2.96 17.48
CA TYR A 273 16.20 3.86 16.43
C TYR A 273 15.02 3.21 15.74
N GLU A 274 13.84 3.72 16.06
CA GLU A 274 12.60 3.28 15.44
C GLU A 274 12.27 4.19 14.26
N PHE A 275 11.77 3.60 13.19
CA PHE A 275 11.15 4.31 12.09
C PHE A 275 9.78 3.73 11.84
N SER A 276 8.88 4.54 11.31
CA SER A 276 7.52 4.14 11.00
C SER A 276 7.10 4.67 9.65
N THR A 277 6.26 3.93 8.94
CA THR A 277 5.54 4.49 7.80
C THR A 277 4.53 5.53 8.28
N PRO A 278 4.11 6.45 7.41
CA PRO A 278 2.80 7.10 7.54
C PRO A 278 1.67 6.07 7.59
N SER A 279 0.46 6.52 7.91
CA SER A 279 -0.71 5.64 7.91
C SER A 279 -1.09 5.27 6.49
N ILE A 280 -1.17 3.97 6.20
CA ILE A 280 -1.55 3.44 4.89
C ILE A 280 -3.01 3.01 4.98
N GLN A 281 -3.89 3.67 4.26
CA GLN A 281 -5.32 3.37 4.25
C GLN A 281 -5.71 2.74 2.92
N MET A 282 -6.20 1.51 2.96
CA MET A 282 -6.82 0.84 1.83
C MET A 282 -8.34 0.90 1.99
N THR A 283 -8.98 1.75 1.20
CA THR A 283 -10.44 1.85 1.16
C THR A 283 -11.00 0.97 0.06
N ILE A 284 -11.96 0.13 0.43
CA ILE A 284 -12.55 -0.92 -0.39
C ILE A 284 -14.03 -0.65 -0.48
N ARG A 285 -14.51 -0.27 -1.66
CA ARG A 285 -15.95 -0.12 -1.95
C ARG A 285 -16.56 -1.49 -2.19
N GLU A 286 -17.79 -1.65 -1.73
CA GLU A 286 -18.57 -2.89 -1.80
C GLU A 286 -17.81 -4.11 -1.25
N PRO A 287 -17.35 -4.08 0.02
CA PRO A 287 -16.55 -5.15 0.61
C PRO A 287 -17.37 -6.43 0.90
N GLY A 288 -18.57 -6.58 0.33
CA GLY A 288 -19.51 -7.67 0.60
C GLY A 288 -18.90 -9.06 0.52
N GLU A 289 -18.05 -9.28 -0.49
CA GLU A 289 -17.37 -10.56 -0.68
C GLU A 289 -16.30 -10.82 0.39
N LEU A 290 -15.64 -9.78 0.91
CA LEU A 290 -14.58 -9.87 1.94
C LEU A 290 -15.11 -10.29 3.31
N PHE A 291 -16.38 -10.03 3.64
CA PHE A 291 -16.98 -10.48 4.90
C PHE A 291 -17.01 -12.00 5.06
N ASN A 292 -16.93 -12.75 3.95
CA ASN A 292 -16.87 -14.21 3.98
C ASN A 292 -15.44 -14.75 4.08
N TRP A 293 -14.43 -13.87 4.01
CA TRP A 293 -13.03 -14.26 4.07
C TRP A 293 -12.51 -14.28 5.50
N LYS A 294 -11.85 -15.39 5.85
CA LYS A 294 -11.30 -15.58 7.20
C LYS A 294 -10.02 -14.78 7.41
N GLU A 295 -9.13 -14.83 6.43
CA GLU A 295 -7.80 -14.26 6.53
C GLU A 295 -7.46 -13.46 5.25
N LEU A 296 -6.79 -12.34 5.44
CA LEU A 296 -6.08 -11.63 4.38
C LEU A 296 -4.60 -11.92 4.51
N LYS A 297 -3.99 -12.34 3.41
CA LYS A 297 -2.55 -12.59 3.31
C LYS A 297 -1.90 -11.52 2.46
N GLY A 298 -0.65 -11.21 2.76
CA GLY A 298 0.08 -10.25 1.96
C GLY A 298 1.58 -10.38 2.10
N LYS A 299 2.28 -9.58 1.31
CA LYS A 299 3.73 -9.45 1.35
C LYS A 299 4.13 -8.00 1.40
N VAL A 300 5.19 -7.68 2.12
CA VAL A 300 5.84 -6.37 2.13
C VAL A 300 7.31 -6.57 1.85
N LEU A 301 7.84 -5.84 0.87
CA LEU A 301 9.26 -5.74 0.59
C LEU A 301 9.76 -4.38 1.07
N VAL A 302 10.68 -4.39 2.01
CA VAL A 302 11.32 -3.18 2.54
C VAL A 302 12.77 -3.15 2.13
N ARG A 303 13.23 -2.02 1.60
CA ARG A 303 14.63 -1.81 1.22
C ARG A 303 15.31 -0.82 2.16
N PHE A 304 16.46 -1.21 2.67
CA PHE A 304 17.36 -0.37 3.46
C PHE A 304 18.65 -0.11 2.68
N PRO A 305 19.15 1.14 2.61
CA PRO A 305 20.40 1.49 1.93
C PRO A 305 21.65 1.19 2.79
N THR A 306 21.65 0.06 3.51
CA THR A 306 22.75 -0.38 4.37
C THR A 306 22.63 -1.88 4.65
N LEU A 307 23.73 -2.52 5.05
CA LEU A 307 23.75 -3.91 5.51
C LEU A 307 23.45 -4.01 7.01
N PHE A 308 22.71 -5.05 7.39
CA PHE A 308 22.35 -5.30 8.79
C PHE A 308 23.39 -6.17 9.50
N SER A 309 24.13 -7.00 8.76
CA SER A 309 25.30 -7.73 9.30
C SER A 309 26.40 -6.81 9.84
N GLY A 310 26.47 -5.57 9.34
CA GLY A 310 27.59 -4.65 9.59
C GLY A 310 28.76 -4.82 8.61
N LEU A 311 28.64 -5.74 7.64
CA LEU A 311 29.64 -5.98 6.61
C LEU A 311 29.94 -4.69 5.83
N ARG A 312 31.24 -4.45 5.60
CA ARG A 312 31.75 -3.37 4.75
C ARG A 312 32.86 -3.93 3.88
N LEU A 313 32.85 -3.49 2.62
CA LEU A 313 33.86 -3.83 1.63
C LEU A 313 34.72 -2.62 1.29
N SER A 314 35.95 -2.90 0.89
CA SER A 314 36.86 -1.92 0.30
C SER A 314 37.59 -2.56 -0.87
N TYR A 315 37.65 -1.86 -1.99
CA TYR A 315 38.35 -2.36 -3.18
C TYR A 315 39.78 -1.83 -3.22
N PHE A 316 40.72 -2.74 -3.47
CA PHE A 316 42.13 -2.45 -3.64
C PHE A 316 42.55 -2.90 -5.04
N ASP A 317 43.19 -2.01 -5.78
CA ASP A 317 43.66 -2.31 -7.13
C ASP A 317 44.75 -3.41 -7.13
N ALA A 318 45.17 -3.82 -8.32
CA ALA A 318 46.26 -4.79 -8.51
C ALA A 318 47.58 -4.41 -7.81
N ALA A 319 47.81 -3.12 -7.52
CA ALA A 319 48.98 -2.62 -6.81
C ALA A 319 48.77 -2.55 -5.28
N GLY A 320 47.58 -2.87 -4.79
CA GLY A 320 47.21 -2.81 -3.37
C GLY A 320 46.82 -1.42 -2.88
N LYS A 321 46.56 -0.47 -3.78
CA LYS A 321 46.06 0.86 -3.41
C LYS A 321 44.54 0.81 -3.28
N CYS A 322 44.01 1.36 -2.19
CA CYS A 322 42.57 1.54 -2.02
C CYS A 322 42.04 2.49 -3.08
N ALA A 323 41.09 2.03 -3.89
CA ALA A 323 40.47 2.82 -4.95
C ALA A 323 39.14 3.39 -4.44
N GLU A 324 39.17 4.64 -3.98
CA GLU A 324 38.01 5.34 -3.43
C GLU A 324 36.90 5.58 -4.47
N ASP A 325 37.26 5.63 -5.75
CA ASP A 325 36.32 5.85 -6.86
C ASP A 325 35.38 4.66 -7.09
N VAL A 326 35.72 3.47 -6.57
CA VAL A 326 34.89 2.27 -6.63
C VAL A 326 34.26 2.02 -5.25
N ALA A 327 33.26 2.82 -4.91
CA ALA A 327 32.53 2.69 -3.65
C ALA A 327 31.47 1.57 -3.76
N PRO A 328 31.48 0.55 -2.89
CA PRO A 328 30.45 -0.48 -2.90
C PRO A 328 29.07 0.09 -2.53
N ILE A 329 28.04 -0.42 -3.21
CA ILE A 329 26.64 -0.05 -2.99
C ILE A 329 26.01 -1.11 -2.08
N TYR A 330 25.48 -0.68 -0.93
CA TYR A 330 24.94 -1.57 0.09
C TYR A 330 23.42 -1.53 0.12
N SER A 331 22.79 -2.70 0.21
CA SER A 331 21.34 -2.80 0.40
C SER A 331 20.95 -4.01 1.25
N THR A 332 19.99 -3.82 2.14
CA THR A 332 19.27 -4.93 2.79
C THR A 332 17.84 -4.92 2.29
N GLU A 333 17.34 -6.08 1.88
CA GLU A 333 15.94 -6.29 1.53
C GLU A 333 15.28 -7.21 2.57
N MET A 334 14.11 -6.82 3.05
CA MET A 334 13.31 -7.60 3.98
C MET A 334 12.00 -8.01 3.32
N ASN A 335 11.83 -9.32 3.17
CA ASN A 335 10.61 -9.96 2.67
C ASN A 335 9.73 -10.33 3.84
N ILE A 336 8.62 -9.63 4.03
CA ILE A 336 7.69 -9.90 5.12
C ILE A 336 6.45 -10.54 4.53
N ASN A 337 6.17 -11.78 4.87
CA ASN A 337 4.89 -12.40 4.59
C ASN A 337 3.99 -12.19 5.82
N PHE A 338 2.81 -11.62 5.65
CA PHE A 338 1.88 -11.41 6.76
C PHE A 338 0.53 -12.06 6.51
N SER A 339 -0.15 -12.39 7.60
CA SER A 339 -1.55 -12.80 7.60
C SER A 339 -2.31 -12.01 8.65
N PHE A 340 -3.56 -11.70 8.35
CA PHE A 340 -4.46 -10.92 9.18
C PHE A 340 -5.80 -11.64 9.27
N ASP A 341 -6.24 -11.99 10.48
CA ASP A 341 -7.56 -12.57 10.71
C ASP A 341 -8.64 -11.48 10.53
N LEU A 342 -9.21 -11.46 9.34
CA LEU A 342 -10.28 -10.54 8.98
C LEU A 342 -11.58 -10.93 9.69
N PHE A 343 -11.84 -12.23 9.87
CA PHE A 343 -13.07 -12.71 10.49
C PHE A 343 -13.19 -12.25 11.94
N GLU A 344 -12.17 -12.42 12.78
CA GLU A 344 -12.21 -11.97 14.17
C GLU A 344 -12.38 -10.44 14.28
N LYS A 345 -11.81 -9.69 13.34
CA LYS A 345 -11.91 -8.22 13.30
C LYS A 345 -13.28 -7.74 12.81
N LEU A 346 -13.93 -8.48 11.93
CA LEU A 346 -15.27 -8.18 11.42
C LEU A 346 -16.39 -8.74 12.30
N LYS A 347 -16.16 -9.83 13.04
CA LYS A 347 -17.16 -10.46 13.92
C LYS A 347 -17.64 -9.53 15.03
N GLN A 348 -16.81 -8.57 15.43
CA GLN A 348 -17.15 -7.55 16.43
C GLN A 348 -17.88 -6.34 15.82
N LYS A 349 -18.01 -6.26 14.48
CA LYS A 349 -18.60 -5.12 13.79
C LYS A 349 -20.11 -5.25 13.67
N ILE A 350 -20.78 -4.10 13.67
CA ILE A 350 -22.24 -4.03 13.53
C ILE A 350 -22.56 -4.08 12.05
N TYR A 351 -23.37 -5.06 11.64
CA TYR A 351 -23.84 -5.15 10.27
C TYR A 351 -24.67 -3.92 9.90
N THR A 352 -24.25 -3.19 8.87
CA THR A 352 -24.91 -1.97 8.41
C THR A 352 -25.55 -2.18 7.03
N PRO A 353 -26.77 -2.72 6.94
CA PRO A 353 -27.43 -2.89 5.66
C PRO A 353 -27.73 -1.54 5.01
N TYR A 354 -27.72 -1.55 3.68
CA TYR A 354 -27.94 -0.41 2.82
C TYR A 354 -28.97 -0.74 1.73
N GLN A 355 -29.83 0.22 1.39
CA GLN A 355 -30.77 0.13 0.27
C GLN A 355 -30.90 1.46 -0.47
N VAL A 356 -31.08 1.38 -1.80
CA VAL A 356 -31.46 2.50 -2.65
C VAL A 356 -32.87 2.30 -3.16
N ILE A 357 -33.68 3.33 -3.05
CA ILE A 357 -35.05 3.38 -3.55
C ILE A 357 -35.19 4.61 -4.43
N LYS A 358 -35.74 4.42 -5.64
CA LYS A 358 -36.00 5.52 -6.57
C LYS A 358 -37.50 5.72 -6.71
N PHE A 359 -37.93 6.97 -6.57
CA PHE A 359 -39.31 7.40 -6.74
C PHE A 359 -39.39 8.31 -7.96
N PRO A 360 -39.64 7.75 -9.16
CA PRO A 360 -39.79 8.56 -10.36
C PRO A 360 -41.06 9.41 -10.27
N LYS A 361 -41.03 10.59 -10.88
CA LYS A 361 -42.11 11.59 -10.90
C LYS A 361 -42.46 12.23 -9.56
N VAL A 362 -41.63 12.04 -8.53
CA VAL A 362 -41.82 12.70 -7.23
C VAL A 362 -40.79 13.81 -7.11
N ILE A 363 -41.22 15.01 -6.74
CA ILE A 363 -40.33 16.14 -6.46
C ILE A 363 -40.01 16.15 -4.97
N LEU A 364 -38.71 16.22 -4.64
CA LEU A 364 -38.28 16.40 -3.26
C LEU A 364 -38.59 17.84 -2.82
N ASN A 365 -39.43 17.99 -1.80
CA ASN A 365 -39.77 19.28 -1.20
C ASN A 365 -40.06 19.09 0.30
N ARG A 366 -40.32 20.19 1.02
CA ARG A 366 -40.54 20.12 2.47
C ARG A 366 -41.69 19.20 2.88
N MET A 367 -42.78 19.20 2.12
CA MET A 367 -43.93 18.32 2.38
C MET A 367 -43.54 16.84 2.30
N ARG A 368 -42.72 16.45 1.31
CA ARG A 368 -42.25 15.07 1.18
C ARG A 368 -41.30 14.66 2.30
N ILE A 369 -40.47 15.56 2.78
CA ILE A 369 -39.59 15.32 3.93
C ILE A 369 -40.44 15.13 5.19
N ASP A 370 -41.46 15.97 5.39
CA ASP A 370 -42.38 15.86 6.51
C ASP A 370 -43.21 14.56 6.44
N ASP A 371 -43.61 14.13 5.24
CA ASP A 371 -44.25 12.83 5.01
C ASP A 371 -43.35 11.67 5.46
N ILE A 372 -42.06 11.70 5.08
CA ILE A 372 -41.07 10.68 5.49
C ILE A 372 -40.85 10.71 7.00
N ALA A 373 -40.67 11.89 7.58
CA ALA A 373 -40.49 12.04 9.02
C ALA A 373 -41.72 11.55 9.81
N THR A 374 -42.93 11.80 9.30
CA THR A 374 -44.18 11.32 9.91
C THR A 374 -44.26 9.81 9.85
N LEU A 375 -43.96 9.21 8.69
CA LEU A 375 -43.92 7.75 8.54
C LEU A 375 -42.92 7.11 9.51
N LEU A 376 -41.73 7.68 9.67
CA LEU A 376 -40.74 7.20 10.64
C LEU A 376 -41.26 7.29 12.09
N ARG A 377 -41.96 8.38 12.46
CA ARG A 377 -42.59 8.51 13.78
C ARG A 377 -43.71 7.50 14.00
N ASP A 378 -44.52 7.20 12.97
CA ASP A 378 -45.56 6.17 13.02
C ASP A 378 -44.96 4.78 13.29
N GLU A 379 -43.74 4.55 12.77
CA GLU A 379 -42.92 3.36 13.04
C GLU A 379 -42.09 3.47 14.34
N ARG A 380 -42.45 4.43 15.21
CA ARG A 380 -41.91 4.70 16.55
C ARG A 380 -40.45 5.16 16.56
N PHE A 381 -39.98 5.78 15.48
CA PHE A 381 -38.68 6.41 15.50
C PHE A 381 -38.75 7.86 16.01
N ASP A 382 -37.79 8.21 16.86
CA ASP A 382 -37.47 9.59 17.21
C ASP A 382 -36.52 10.18 16.18
N ILE A 383 -36.89 11.34 15.60
CA ILE A 383 -36.04 12.05 14.64
C ILE A 383 -34.98 12.83 15.41
N ILE A 384 -33.71 12.46 15.23
CA ILE A 384 -32.56 13.08 15.90
C ILE A 384 -32.21 14.40 15.22
N SER A 385 -32.20 14.41 13.89
CA SER A 385 -31.88 15.60 13.10
C SER A 385 -32.56 15.54 11.73
N ASN A 386 -32.88 16.73 11.23
CA ASN A 386 -33.23 16.97 9.83
C ASN A 386 -32.30 18.08 9.35
N LEU A 387 -31.21 17.70 8.68
CA LEU A 387 -30.22 18.64 8.17
C LEU A 387 -30.57 18.98 6.72
N ASP A 388 -30.89 20.24 6.48
CA ASP A 388 -30.96 20.79 5.12
C ASP A 388 -29.51 20.95 4.65
N ALA A 389 -29.00 20.03 3.83
CA ALA A 389 -27.65 20.14 3.26
C ALA A 389 -27.66 21.14 2.09
N PHE A 390 -27.81 22.44 2.36
CA PHE A 390 -27.63 23.48 1.34
C PHE A 390 -26.20 24.00 1.32
N PRO A 391 -25.65 24.18 0.12
CA PRO A 391 -24.94 25.40 -0.19
C PRO A 391 -25.71 26.15 -1.28
N GLU A 392 -26.09 27.39 -0.95
CA GLU A 392 -26.66 28.43 -1.83
C GLU A 392 -25.74 28.84 -3.01
N ASN A 393 -24.87 27.96 -3.52
CA ASN A 393 -23.86 28.28 -4.53
C ASN A 393 -23.71 27.21 -5.63
N ARG A 394 -24.82 26.69 -6.18
CA ARG A 394 -24.79 25.94 -7.45
C ARG A 394 -25.80 26.52 -8.44
N VAL A 395 -25.43 27.67 -9.01
CA VAL A 395 -26.06 28.22 -10.20
C VAL A 395 -25.94 27.19 -11.33
N GLY A 396 -27.04 26.50 -11.63
CA GLY A 396 -27.17 25.60 -12.77
C GLY A 396 -27.56 24.16 -12.40
N LYS A 397 -28.87 23.88 -12.42
CA LYS A 397 -29.54 22.59 -12.13
C LYS A 397 -29.33 22.07 -10.70
N GLU A 398 -30.12 22.64 -9.79
CA GLU A 398 -30.13 22.39 -8.35
C GLU A 398 -30.65 20.98 -8.02
N VAL A 399 -29.74 20.04 -7.79
CA VAL A 399 -30.04 18.81 -7.06
C VAL A 399 -30.22 19.17 -5.59
N ILE A 400 -31.37 18.81 -5.00
CA ILE A 400 -31.67 19.11 -3.60
C ILE A 400 -31.36 17.87 -2.75
N ASN A 401 -30.56 18.01 -1.68
CA ASN A 401 -30.19 16.89 -0.80
C ASN A 401 -30.67 17.12 0.65
N PHE A 402 -31.23 16.09 1.29
CA PHE A 402 -31.61 16.11 2.71
C PHE A 402 -31.18 14.84 3.42
N LEU A 403 -30.76 14.97 4.68
CA LEU A 403 -30.43 13.84 5.54
C LEU A 403 -31.38 13.78 6.74
N ILE A 404 -32.11 12.67 6.89
CA ILE A 404 -32.95 12.38 8.05
C ILE A 404 -32.28 11.30 8.90
N LEU A 405 -32.07 11.59 10.18
CA LEU A 405 -31.59 10.61 11.16
C LEU A 405 -32.70 10.27 12.14
N ALA A 406 -32.89 8.98 12.36
CA ALA A 406 -33.97 8.45 13.16
C ALA A 406 -33.45 7.34 14.08
N LYS A 407 -33.89 7.30 15.33
CA LYS A 407 -33.57 6.22 16.26
C LYS A 407 -34.82 5.62 16.90
N ARG A 408 -34.74 4.37 17.29
CA ARG A 408 -35.77 3.67 18.04
C ARG A 408 -35.10 2.72 19.02
N ASP A 409 -35.61 2.64 20.24
CA ASP A 409 -35.14 1.64 21.19
C ASP A 409 -35.73 0.26 20.84
N GLU A 410 -34.87 -0.76 20.79
CA GLU A 410 -35.20 -2.13 20.44
C GLU A 410 -34.66 -3.05 21.56
N GLY A 411 -35.43 -3.17 22.64
CA GLY A 411 -34.99 -3.85 23.86
C GLY A 411 -33.95 -3.05 24.62
N ASP A 412 -32.78 -3.65 24.87
CA ASP A 412 -31.61 -3.02 25.48
C ASP A 412 -30.69 -2.33 24.46
N LYS A 413 -31.07 -2.35 23.18
CA LYS A 413 -30.29 -1.81 22.06
C LYS A 413 -30.99 -0.63 21.41
N GLN A 414 -30.24 0.09 20.60
CA GLN A 414 -30.77 1.17 19.78
C GLN A 414 -30.68 0.82 18.29
N LEU A 415 -31.81 0.91 17.61
CA LEU A 415 -31.93 0.87 16.17
C LEU A 415 -31.77 2.28 15.62
N ILE A 416 -30.80 2.52 14.74
CA ILE A 416 -30.58 3.82 14.10
C ILE A 416 -30.80 3.67 12.60
N LEU A 417 -31.45 4.65 11.97
CA LEU A 417 -31.60 4.78 10.53
C LEU A 417 -31.10 6.15 10.05
N ALA A 418 -30.43 6.14 8.90
CA ALA A 418 -30.08 7.34 8.15
C ALA A 418 -30.71 7.25 6.76
N LEU A 419 -31.43 8.30 6.36
CA LEU A 419 -32.05 8.42 5.05
C LEU A 419 -31.48 9.65 4.35
N ASP A 420 -30.71 9.44 3.29
CA ASP A 420 -30.30 10.49 2.37
C ASP A 420 -31.27 10.57 1.20
N LEU A 421 -31.73 11.78 0.93
CA LEU A 421 -32.77 12.08 -0.04
C LEU A 421 -32.20 13.05 -1.06
N GLU A 422 -32.03 12.57 -2.28
CA GLU A 422 -31.57 13.37 -3.41
C GLU A 422 -32.73 13.61 -4.37
N GLY A 423 -32.99 14.87 -4.70
CA GLY A 423 -34.05 15.30 -5.60
C GLY A 423 -33.47 15.91 -6.87
N ALA A 424 -33.79 15.33 -8.03
CA ALA A 424 -33.46 15.89 -9.34
C ALA A 424 -34.73 16.48 -9.98
N PRO A 425 -34.96 17.81 -9.91
CA PRO A 425 -36.11 18.42 -10.53
C PRO A 425 -35.97 18.43 -12.07
N SER A 426 -37.08 18.21 -12.76
CA SER A 426 -37.22 18.30 -14.20
C SER A 426 -38.47 19.12 -14.52
N LEU A 427 -38.48 19.82 -15.65
CA LEU A 427 -39.67 20.51 -16.14
C LEU A 427 -40.20 19.72 -17.32
N THR A 428 -41.48 19.35 -17.27
CA THR A 428 -42.15 18.67 -18.37
C THR A 428 -43.24 19.59 -18.92
N GLU A 429 -43.18 19.87 -20.22
CA GLU A 429 -44.22 20.62 -20.92
C GLU A 429 -45.29 19.65 -21.43
N ARG A 430 -46.55 19.94 -21.10
CA ARG A 430 -47.71 19.25 -21.64
C ARG A 430 -48.54 20.24 -22.42
N GLU A 431 -48.76 19.94 -23.70
CA GLU A 431 -49.65 20.70 -24.58
C GLU A 431 -50.97 19.93 -24.68
N LYS A 432 -52.08 20.59 -24.32
CA LYS A 432 -53.41 20.01 -24.40
C LYS A 432 -54.26 20.86 -25.35
N GLU A 433 -54.83 20.21 -26.36
CA GLU A 433 -55.72 20.84 -27.33
C GLU A 433 -57.16 20.73 -26.83
N ILE A 434 -57.82 21.88 -26.68
CA ILE A 434 -59.20 21.97 -26.21
C ILE A 434 -60.12 21.88 -27.44
N PRO A 435 -61.39 21.40 -27.34
CA PRO A 435 -62.28 21.19 -28.50
C PRO A 435 -62.51 22.40 -29.44
N GLU A 436 -62.13 23.61 -29.03
CA GLU A 436 -62.22 24.85 -29.83
C GLU A 436 -60.93 25.18 -30.61
N GLY A 437 -59.91 24.33 -30.59
CA GLY A 437 -58.66 24.48 -31.37
C GLY A 437 -57.58 25.33 -30.68
N GLU A 438 -57.82 25.80 -29.45
CA GLU A 438 -56.79 26.44 -28.63
C GLU A 438 -55.88 25.40 -27.97
N LYS A 439 -54.57 25.60 -28.10
CA LYS A 439 -53.53 24.78 -27.47
C LYS A 439 -53.04 25.46 -26.21
N PHE A 440 -53.30 24.83 -25.07
CA PHE A 440 -52.74 25.26 -23.80
C PHE A 440 -51.44 24.52 -23.52
N LYS A 441 -50.35 25.28 -23.41
CA LYS A 441 -49.08 24.78 -22.86
C LYS A 441 -49.10 24.94 -21.35
N SER A 442 -48.93 23.84 -20.66
CA SER A 442 -48.79 23.78 -19.21
C SER A 442 -47.43 23.18 -18.88
N THR A 443 -46.63 23.92 -18.11
CA THR A 443 -45.37 23.42 -17.54
C THR A 443 -45.67 22.83 -16.17
N PHE A 444 -45.33 21.57 -15.97
CA PHE A 444 -45.42 20.94 -14.66
C PHE A 444 -44.02 20.54 -14.19
N GLY A 445 -43.73 20.79 -12.91
CA GLY A 445 -42.55 20.25 -12.28
C GLY A 445 -42.69 18.74 -12.18
N THR A 446 -41.75 18.00 -12.74
CA THR A 446 -41.54 16.58 -12.47
C THR A 446 -40.21 16.40 -11.75
N GLY A 447 -39.93 15.22 -11.23
CA GLY A 447 -38.65 14.98 -10.56
C GLY A 447 -38.41 13.50 -10.31
N GLU A 448 -37.21 13.19 -9.83
CA GLU A 448 -36.87 11.87 -9.27
C GLU A 448 -36.36 12.11 -7.86
N ILE A 449 -36.92 11.39 -6.88
CA ILE A 449 -36.30 11.26 -5.55
C ILE A 449 -35.51 9.96 -5.53
N THR A 450 -34.22 10.04 -5.22
CA THR A 450 -33.41 8.89 -4.80
C THR A 450 -33.32 8.91 -3.28
N CYS A 451 -33.88 7.90 -2.63
CA CYS A 451 -33.79 7.70 -1.19
C CYS A 451 -32.80 6.57 -0.91
N ARG A 452 -31.74 6.89 -0.19
CA ARG A 452 -30.70 5.97 0.26
C ARG A 452 -30.91 5.73 1.74
N ILE A 453 -31.21 4.49 2.13
CA ILE A 453 -31.50 4.10 3.51
C ILE A 453 -30.35 3.25 4.02
N ARG A 454 -29.83 3.62 5.18
CA ARG A 454 -28.84 2.85 5.93
C ARG A 454 -29.33 2.65 7.34
N GLY A 455 -28.98 1.51 7.93
CA GLY A 455 -29.42 1.20 9.27
C GLY A 455 -28.37 0.48 10.10
N TRP A 456 -28.50 0.63 11.41
CA TRP A 456 -27.57 0.09 12.40
C TRP A 456 -28.35 -0.57 13.53
N LEU A 457 -28.05 -1.84 13.78
CA LEU A 457 -28.59 -2.58 14.92
C LEU A 457 -27.58 -3.62 15.41
N PRO A 458 -27.08 -3.52 16.65
CA PRO A 458 -26.10 -4.46 17.17
C PRO A 458 -26.63 -5.90 17.28
N ASN A 459 -25.85 -6.87 16.80
CA ASN A 459 -26.07 -8.31 16.98
C ASN A 459 -27.43 -8.86 16.48
N ASP A 460 -28.16 -8.15 15.61
CA ASP A 460 -29.39 -8.65 14.98
C ASP A 460 -29.51 -8.18 13.52
N PRO A 461 -28.71 -8.76 12.59
CA PRO A 461 -28.69 -8.35 11.19
C PRO A 461 -30.01 -8.64 10.47
N GLN A 462 -30.77 -9.64 10.92
CA GLN A 462 -32.04 -9.99 10.28
C GLN A 462 -33.11 -8.95 10.60
N LEU A 463 -33.21 -8.53 11.85
CA LEU A 463 -34.19 -7.54 12.26
C LEU A 463 -33.95 -6.20 11.55
N ILE A 464 -32.70 -5.73 11.45
CA ILE A 464 -32.41 -4.47 10.76
C ILE A 464 -32.81 -4.52 9.27
N VAL A 465 -32.52 -5.62 8.58
CA VAL A 465 -32.93 -5.81 7.17
C VAL A 465 -34.45 -5.82 7.04
N GLN A 466 -35.15 -6.49 7.96
CA GLN A 466 -36.61 -6.49 7.98
C GLN A 466 -37.18 -5.09 8.19
N GLN A 467 -36.59 -4.29 9.10
CA GLN A 467 -37.03 -2.91 9.34
C GLN A 467 -36.78 -2.02 8.12
N ILE A 468 -35.60 -2.09 7.49
CA ILE A 468 -35.34 -1.33 6.26
C ILE A 468 -36.32 -1.73 5.16
N ASN A 469 -36.55 -3.03 4.95
CA ASN A 469 -37.53 -3.51 3.97
C ASN A 469 -38.95 -3.00 4.26
N ARG A 470 -39.35 -2.94 5.53
CA ARG A 470 -40.64 -2.40 5.95
C ARG A 470 -40.75 -0.91 5.64
N ILE A 471 -39.75 -0.11 6.01
CA ILE A 471 -39.71 1.32 5.68
C ILE A 471 -39.75 1.53 4.16
N HIS A 472 -39.02 0.74 3.39
CA HIS A 472 -39.06 0.75 1.93
C HIS A 472 -40.48 0.52 1.41
N THR A 473 -41.17 -0.54 1.86
CA THR A 473 -42.56 -0.82 1.45
C THR A 473 -43.50 0.33 1.79
N LEU A 474 -43.38 0.91 2.99
CA LEU A 474 -44.22 2.02 3.42
C LEU A 474 -43.97 3.29 2.58
N LEU A 475 -42.71 3.61 2.28
CA LEU A 475 -42.36 4.75 1.43
C LEU A 475 -42.87 4.57 0.00
N LYS A 476 -42.77 3.37 -0.56
CA LYS A 476 -43.37 3.04 -1.86
C LYS A 476 -44.87 3.28 -1.86
N HIS A 477 -45.60 2.72 -0.90
CA HIS A 477 -47.04 2.91 -0.79
C HIS A 477 -47.41 4.40 -0.63
N ARG A 478 -46.65 5.15 0.18
CA ARG A 478 -46.88 6.59 0.40
C ARG A 478 -46.72 7.41 -0.89
N PHE A 479 -45.70 7.10 -1.70
CA PHE A 479 -45.38 7.87 -2.90
C PHE A 479 -46.02 7.35 -4.19
N GLU A 480 -46.51 6.11 -4.21
CA GLU A 480 -47.32 5.57 -5.32
C GLU A 480 -48.57 6.45 -5.57
N HIS A 481 -49.30 6.81 -4.51
CA HIS A 481 -50.51 7.63 -4.61
C HIS A 481 -50.25 9.09 -4.99
N VAL A 482 -49.04 9.59 -4.72
CA VAL A 482 -48.64 10.96 -5.06
C VAL A 482 -48.42 11.11 -6.57
N SER A 483 -47.95 10.06 -7.24
CA SER A 483 -47.71 10.06 -8.69
C SER A 483 -48.98 10.03 -9.55
N VAL A 484 -50.15 9.87 -8.92
CA VAL A 484 -51.46 9.70 -9.56
C VAL A 484 -52.37 10.93 -9.38
N LEU A 485 -52.04 11.84 -8.46
CA LEU A 485 -52.77 13.10 -8.29
C LEU A 485 -52.20 14.19 -9.21
N ASP A 486 -52.37 13.97 -10.52
CA ASP A 486 -52.24 14.98 -11.58
C ASP A 486 -53.51 14.99 -12.46
#